data_AF-A3LZ42-F1
#
_entry.id   AF-A3LZ42-F1
#
_cell.length_a   1.000
_cell.length_b   1.000
_cell.length_c   1.000
_cell.angle_alpha   90.00
_cell.angle_beta   90.00
_cell.angle_gamma   90.00
#
_symmetry.space_group_name_H-M   'P 1'
#
loop_
_entity.id
_entity.type
_entity.pdbx_description
1 polymer ?
#
loop_
_entity_poly.entity_id
_entity_poly.type
_entity_poly.pdbx_seq_one_letter_code
_entity_poly.pdbx_strand_id
1 'polypeptide(L)'
;NIRPYDLNNRVESEVALKVAARMAENEIVVEGYSEILTFRSLITYFYDAKDHVNIEMQLDGVGGGAVIAKADVHGERAIFLLFSFYHLIETEGVTNMTKPLGYEVLA
;
A
#
# COMPACT_ATOMS: atom_id res chain seq x y z
N ASN A 1 20.49 -3.65 16.09
CA ASN A 1 19.64 -2.45 16.11
C ASN A 1 18.67 -2.59 14.95
N ILE A 2 17.37 -2.78 15.20
CA ILE A 2 16.35 -2.95 14.16
C ILE A 2 15.81 -1.56 13.80
N ARG A 3 15.59 -1.30 12.51
CA ARG A 3 15.06 -0.02 12.02
C ARG A 3 13.97 -0.27 10.96
N PRO A 4 12.93 0.58 10.88
CA PRO A 4 12.01 0.60 9.75
C PRO A 4 12.75 0.72 8.41
N TYR A 5 12.27 0.01 7.38
CA TYR A 5 12.89 -0.01 6.06
C TYR A 5 11.87 0.16 4.93
N ASP A 6 10.98 -0.81 4.72
CA ASP A 6 9.98 -0.76 3.66
C ASP A 6 8.69 -0.09 4.16
N LEU A 7 8.55 1.19 3.84
CA LEU A 7 7.46 2.01 4.34
C LEU A 7 6.24 2.03 3.38
N ASN A 8 6.27 1.27 2.26
CA ASN A 8 5.14 1.19 1.31
C ASN A 8 3.96 0.37 1.85
N ASN A 9 4.19 -0.42 2.89
CA ASN A 9 3.17 -1.25 3.53
C ASN A 9 2.35 -0.39 4.51
N ARG A 10 1.11 -0.08 4.13
CA ARG A 10 0.34 0.97 4.79
C ARG A 10 -1.17 0.77 4.76
N VAL A 11 -1.83 1.41 5.72
CA VAL A 11 -3.27 1.66 5.72
C VAL A 11 -3.52 3.05 5.15
N GLU A 12 -4.55 3.15 4.31
CA GLU A 12 -4.93 4.39 3.68
C GLU A 12 -5.54 5.34 4.69
N SER A 13 -5.37 6.65 4.45
CA SER A 13 -5.93 7.68 5.30
C SER A 13 -6.99 8.50 4.55
N GLU A 14 -7.95 9.05 5.30
CA GLU A 14 -8.93 9.97 4.72
C GLU A 14 -8.25 11.22 4.13
N VAL A 15 -7.11 11.66 4.71
CA VAL A 15 -6.36 12.81 4.21
C VAL A 15 -5.73 12.50 2.86
N ALA A 16 -5.12 11.32 2.71
CA ALA A 16 -4.53 10.89 1.46
C ALA A 16 -5.58 10.75 0.34
N LEU A 17 -6.76 10.21 0.65
CA LEU A 17 -7.88 10.16 -0.30
C LEU A 17 -8.34 11.56 -0.74
N LYS A 18 -8.42 12.51 0.20
CA LYS A 18 -8.77 13.92 -0.10
C LYS A 18 -7.71 14.62 -0.94
N VAL A 19 -6.43 14.30 -0.72
CA VAL A 19 -5.32 14.80 -1.54
C VAL A 19 -5.41 14.22 -2.94
N ALA A 20 -5.52 12.90 -3.07
CA ALA A 20 -5.65 12.21 -4.35
C ALA A 20 -6.82 12.75 -5.18
N ALA A 21 -7.98 13.01 -4.55
CA ALA A 21 -9.15 13.59 -5.24
C ALA A 21 -8.93 15.00 -5.84
N ARG A 22 -7.83 15.68 -5.51
CA ARG A 22 -7.47 17.02 -6.03
C ARG A 22 -6.29 16.98 -7.01
N MET A 23 -5.69 15.82 -7.22
CA MET A 23 -4.53 15.64 -8.07
C MET A 23 -4.94 15.51 -9.54
N ALA A 24 -4.05 15.90 -10.45
CA ALA A 24 -4.24 15.60 -11.86
C ALA A 24 -4.12 14.08 -12.11
N GLU A 25 -4.79 13.58 -13.15
CA GLU A 25 -4.90 12.13 -13.44
C GLU A 25 -3.54 11.43 -13.54
N ASN A 26 -2.54 12.11 -14.09
CA ASN A 26 -1.18 11.60 -14.30
C ASN A 26 -0.24 11.82 -13.10
N GLU A 27 -0.70 12.48 -12.04
CA GLU A 27 0.09 12.65 -10.82
C GLU A 27 0.00 11.41 -9.94
N ILE A 28 1.12 11.11 -9.28
CA ILE A 28 1.30 9.94 -8.43
C ILE A 28 1.67 10.35 -7.02
N VAL A 29 1.16 9.64 -6.03
CA VAL A 29 1.57 9.74 -4.63
C VAL A 29 2.50 8.58 -4.35
N VAL A 30 3.81 8.84 -4.32
CA VAL A 30 4.79 7.86 -3.87
C VAL A 30 5.33 8.26 -2.50
N GLU A 31 5.75 7.24 -1.78
CA GLU A 31 6.35 7.42 -0.48
C GLU A 31 7.61 8.30 -0.51
N GLY A 32 7.81 9.07 0.57
CA GLY A 32 8.97 9.95 0.72
C GLY A 32 8.83 11.35 0.10
N TYR A 33 7.72 11.67 -0.60
CA TYR A 33 7.44 13.06 -1.00
C TYR A 33 7.09 13.90 0.23
N SER A 34 8.11 14.58 0.78
CA SER A 34 7.98 15.46 1.95
C SER A 34 6.99 16.62 1.75
N GLU A 35 6.64 16.92 0.51
CA GLU A 35 5.76 18.02 0.12
C GLU A 35 4.27 17.68 0.30
N ILE A 36 3.92 16.39 0.39
CA ILE A 36 2.53 15.93 0.50
C ILE A 36 2.35 15.13 1.78
N LEU A 37 1.72 15.75 2.78
CA LEU A 37 1.36 15.09 4.03
C LEU A 37 0.14 14.18 3.82
N THR A 38 0.40 12.89 3.66
CA THR A 38 -0.63 11.87 3.40
C THR A 38 -1.18 11.23 4.68
N PHE A 39 -0.47 11.31 5.82
CA PHE A 39 -0.87 10.71 7.10
C PHE A 39 -1.29 9.23 7.01
N ARG A 40 -0.70 8.48 6.08
CA ARG A 40 -0.88 7.04 5.97
C ARG A 40 -0.22 6.36 7.16
N SER A 41 -0.88 5.34 7.72
CA SER A 41 -0.32 4.55 8.81
C SER A 41 0.61 3.50 8.22
N LEU A 42 1.90 3.56 8.54
CA LEU A 42 2.92 2.66 7.97
C LEU A 42 3.16 1.51 8.94
N ILE A 43 3.00 0.26 8.48
CA ILE A 43 3.06 -0.93 9.34
C ILE A 43 4.39 -1.06 10.08
N THR A 44 5.47 -0.54 9.51
CA THR A 44 6.81 -0.60 10.11
C THR A 44 6.89 0.07 11.48
N TYR A 45 5.97 0.97 11.80
CA TYR A 45 5.89 1.63 13.11
C TYR A 45 4.99 0.91 14.11
N PHE A 46 4.32 -0.18 13.69
CA PHE A 46 3.48 -1.01 14.54
C PHE A 46 4.23 -2.25 15.08
N TYR A 47 5.50 -2.42 14.75
CA TYR A 47 6.30 -3.52 15.27
C TYR A 47 6.54 -3.40 16.78
N ASP A 48 6.05 -4.39 17.55
CA ASP A 48 6.44 -4.64 18.94
C ASP A 48 7.05 -6.05 19.05
N ALA A 49 8.25 -6.15 19.65
CA ALA A 49 8.93 -7.43 19.85
C ALA A 49 8.23 -8.35 20.87
N LYS A 50 7.28 -7.83 21.64
CA LYS A 50 6.50 -8.59 22.64
C LYS A 50 5.21 -9.19 22.07
N ASP A 51 4.81 -8.74 20.90
CA ASP A 51 3.56 -9.15 20.27
C ASP A 51 3.66 -10.55 19.64
N HIS A 52 2.50 -11.15 19.38
CA HIS A 52 2.43 -12.39 18.64
C HIS A 52 2.89 -12.20 17.19
N VAL A 53 3.66 -13.15 16.67
CA VAL A 53 4.19 -13.10 15.29
C VAL A 53 3.12 -13.28 14.20
N ASN A 54 1.91 -13.71 14.57
CA ASN A 54 0.79 -13.95 13.67
C ASN A 54 -0.32 -12.88 13.83
N ILE A 55 0.02 -11.71 14.34
CA ILE A 55 -0.93 -10.59 14.34
C ILE A 55 -1.10 -10.13 12.91
N GLU A 56 -2.36 -10.09 12.46
CA GLU A 56 -2.69 -9.64 11.13
C GLU A 56 -3.15 -8.17 11.17
N MET A 57 -2.70 -7.40 10.18
CA MET A 57 -3.17 -6.04 9.95
C MET A 57 -3.69 -5.90 8.52
N GLN A 58 -4.91 -5.38 8.36
CA GLN A 58 -5.44 -5.06 7.04
C GLN A 58 -4.68 -3.89 6.43
N LEU A 59 -4.29 -4.02 5.17
CA LEU A 59 -3.51 -3.03 4.43
C LEU A 59 -4.23 -2.54 3.18
N ASP A 60 -3.90 -1.31 2.79
CA ASP A 60 -4.40 -0.64 1.59
C ASP A 60 -3.32 -0.35 0.54
N GLY A 61 -2.04 -0.57 0.89
CA GLY A 61 -0.90 -0.54 0.00
C GLY A 61 0.21 -1.45 0.52
N VAL A 62 0.97 -2.05 -0.39
CA VAL A 62 2.11 -2.94 -0.08
C VAL A 62 3.35 -2.56 -0.88
N GLY A 63 4.51 -2.85 -0.32
CA GLY A 63 5.79 -2.85 -1.03
C GLY A 63 6.10 -4.19 -1.69
N GLY A 64 7.18 -4.26 -2.47
CA GLY A 64 7.62 -5.50 -3.14
C GLY A 64 8.63 -6.35 -2.38
N GLY A 65 9.01 -5.97 -1.14
CA GLY A 65 10.13 -6.58 -0.43
C GLY A 65 9.91 -8.04 -0.04
N ALA A 66 8.75 -8.35 0.56
CA ALA A 66 8.37 -9.69 0.97
C ALA A 66 6.84 -9.84 0.96
N VAL A 67 6.26 -9.98 -0.23
CA VAL A 67 4.80 -10.14 -0.42
C VAL A 67 4.51 -11.47 -1.10
N ILE A 68 3.48 -12.15 -0.59
CA ILE A 68 2.98 -13.40 -1.17
C ILE A 68 1.56 -13.13 -1.66
N ALA A 69 1.35 -13.31 -2.96
CA ALA A 69 0.03 -13.25 -3.58
C ALA A 69 -0.40 -14.66 -4.01
N LYS A 70 -1.68 -14.98 -3.84
CA LYS A 70 -2.27 -16.18 -4.45
C LYS A 70 -2.25 -16.00 -5.98
N ALA A 71 -2.11 -17.10 -6.72
CA ALA A 71 -1.96 -17.06 -8.18
C ALA A 71 -3.19 -16.47 -8.90
N ASP A 72 -4.39 -16.64 -8.33
CA ASP A 72 -5.66 -16.12 -8.85
C ASP A 72 -5.70 -14.59 -8.84
N VAL A 73 -5.08 -13.91 -7.87
CA VAL A 73 -4.94 -12.45 -7.82
C VAL A 73 -4.40 -11.89 -9.15
N HIS A 74 -3.35 -12.50 -9.69
CA HIS A 74 -2.79 -12.12 -10.99
C HIS A 74 -3.58 -12.68 -12.17
N GLY A 75 -4.25 -13.83 -12.01
CA GLY A 75 -5.21 -14.36 -12.98
C GLY A 75 -6.38 -13.41 -13.25
N GLU A 76 -6.82 -12.67 -12.22
CA GLU A 76 -7.84 -11.62 -12.29
C GLU A 76 -7.29 -10.26 -12.75
N ARG A 77 -6.06 -10.24 -13.26
CA ARG A 77 -5.40 -9.08 -13.89
C ARG A 77 -4.96 -7.96 -12.94
N ALA A 78 -4.86 -8.22 -11.63
CA ALA A 78 -4.09 -7.32 -10.77
C ALA A 78 -2.60 -7.44 -11.18
N ILE A 79 -2.00 -6.35 -11.68
CA ILE A 79 -0.64 -6.33 -12.22
C ILE A 79 0.09 -5.08 -11.77
N PHE A 80 1.43 -5.13 -11.79
CA PHE A 80 2.26 -3.96 -11.49
C PHE A 80 2.18 -2.96 -12.65
N LEU A 81 1.58 -1.80 -12.40
CA LEU A 81 1.32 -0.79 -13.42
C LEU A 81 2.51 0.18 -13.55
N LEU A 82 2.86 0.51 -14.79
CA LEU A 82 3.90 1.49 -15.13
C LEU A 82 3.32 2.91 -15.36
N PHE A 83 2.05 3.10 -15.06
CA PHE A 83 1.32 4.36 -15.21
C PHE A 83 0.44 4.59 -13.98
N SER A 84 0.04 5.85 -13.76
CA SER A 84 -0.83 6.26 -12.65
C SER A 84 -2.17 5.50 -12.69
N PHE A 85 -2.50 4.85 -11.59
CA PHE A 85 -3.79 4.21 -11.37
C PHE A 85 -4.29 4.59 -9.98
N TYR A 86 -5.36 5.39 -9.91
CA TYR A 86 -5.80 6.06 -8.67
C TYR A 86 -4.65 6.79 -7.95
N HIS A 87 -3.77 7.44 -8.71
CA HIS A 87 -2.58 8.14 -8.20
C HIS A 87 -1.55 7.22 -7.53
N LEU A 88 -1.61 5.90 -7.78
CA LEU A 88 -0.64 4.90 -7.34
C LEU A 88 0.04 4.27 -8.55
N ILE A 89 1.20 3.67 -8.33
CA ILE A 89 1.94 2.91 -9.35
C ILE A 89 2.45 1.60 -8.76
N GLU A 90 2.94 0.71 -9.62
CA GLU A 90 3.69 -0.49 -9.25
C GLU A 90 3.00 -1.33 -8.15
N THR A 91 3.66 -1.61 -7.01
CA THR A 91 3.11 -2.51 -5.97
C THR A 91 1.89 -1.92 -5.26
N GLU A 92 1.87 -0.61 -5.02
CA GLU A 92 0.76 0.06 -4.35
C GLU A 92 -0.51 0.06 -5.23
N GLY A 93 -0.33 0.14 -6.55
CA GLY A 93 -1.42 0.02 -7.52
C GLY A 93 -2.07 -1.36 -7.49
N VAL A 94 -1.27 -2.43 -7.35
CA VAL A 94 -1.77 -3.82 -7.28
C VAL A 94 -2.79 -3.97 -6.16
N THR A 95 -2.48 -3.53 -4.94
CA THR A 95 -3.41 -3.62 -3.79
C THR A 95 -4.74 -2.92 -4.06
N ASN A 96 -4.73 -1.79 -4.76
CA ASN A 96 -5.98 -1.10 -5.09
C ASN A 96 -6.81 -1.86 -6.15
N MET A 97 -6.17 -2.57 -7.08
CA MET A 97 -6.85 -3.40 -8.07
C MET A 97 -7.53 -4.61 -7.45
N THR A 98 -7.03 -5.13 -6.33
CA THR A 98 -7.57 -6.36 -5.71
C THR A 98 -8.81 -6.13 -4.85
N LYS A 99 -9.00 -4.92 -4.29
CA LYS A 99 -10.14 -4.64 -3.40
C LYS A 99 -11.51 -4.80 -4.08
N PRO A 100 -11.76 -4.25 -5.30
CA PRO A 100 -13.04 -4.45 -5.98
C PRO A 100 -13.32 -5.91 -6.35
N LEU A 101 -12.28 -6.73 -6.40
CA LEU A 101 -12.36 -8.17 -6.69
C LEU A 101 -12.67 -9.00 -5.43
N GLY A 102 -12.77 -8.36 -4.26
CA GLY A 102 -13.11 -9.04 -3.00
C GLY A 102 -11.93 -9.67 -2.28
N TYR A 103 -10.69 -9.40 -2.70
CA TYR A 103 -9.50 -9.83 -1.98
C TYR A 103 -9.19 -8.88 -0.82
N GLU A 104 -8.76 -9.49 0.28
CA GLU A 104 -8.15 -8.78 1.41
C GLU A 104 -6.64 -8.81 1.28
N VAL A 105 -6.00 -7.73 1.75
CA VAL A 105 -4.54 -7.63 1.82
C VAL A 105 -4.17 -7.48 3.28
N LEU A 106 -3.35 -8.41 3.76
CA LEU A 106 -2.98 -8.59 5.15
C LEU A 106 -1.45 -8.63 5.26
N ALA A 107 -0.94 -8.16 6.39
CA ALA A 107 0.45 -8.35 6.81
C ALA A 107 0.52 -8.98 8.19
#